data_AF-I0KAS2-F1
#
_entry.id   AF-I0KAS2-F1
#
_cell.length_a   1.000
_cell.length_b   1.000
_cell.length_c   1.000
_cell.angle_alpha   90.00
_cell.angle_beta   90.00
_cell.angle_gamma   90.00
#
_symmetry.space_group_name_H-M   'P 1'
#
loop_
_entity.id
_entity.type
_entity.pdbx_description
1 polymer ?
#
loop_
_entity_poly.entity_id
_entity_poly.type
_entity_poly.pdbx_seq_one_letter_code
_entity_poly.pdbx_strand_id
1 'polypeptide(L)'
;MAKRKKTVDPINNPNAPKKKTPPEVGVIVGKAGSLGLIHQLTLTEKKVTIERQPLVTTDRNGQPQITSYDTLYGDRSAYTRLIDDVFENPCEWPEQTPNRS
;
A
#
# COMPACT_ATOMS: atom_id res chain seq x y z
N MET A 1 -38.59 -22.12 32.41
CA MET A 1 -37.98 -22.99 31.39
C MET A 1 -37.36 -22.11 30.30
N ALA A 2 -36.03 -22.13 30.15
CA ALA A 2 -35.29 -21.25 29.25
C ALA A 2 -35.08 -21.93 27.88
N LYS A 3 -35.45 -21.27 26.78
CA LYS A 3 -35.01 -21.64 25.42
C LYS A 3 -33.88 -20.71 25.01
N ARG A 4 -32.63 -21.14 25.22
CA ARG A 4 -31.44 -20.50 24.64
C ARG A 4 -31.48 -20.69 23.13
N LYS A 5 -31.60 -19.60 22.36
CA LYS A 5 -31.31 -19.62 20.93
C LYS A 5 -29.84 -20.02 20.78
N LYS A 6 -29.57 -21.13 20.11
CA LYS A 6 -28.23 -21.48 19.61
C LYS A 6 -27.78 -20.31 18.74
N THR A 7 -26.79 -19.57 19.23
CA THR A 7 -25.94 -18.74 18.39
C THR A 7 -25.34 -19.68 17.35
N VAL A 8 -25.73 -19.50 16.09
CA VAL A 8 -25.07 -20.18 14.98
C VAL A 8 -23.67 -19.58 14.94
N ASP A 9 -22.66 -20.39 15.24
CA ASP A 9 -21.26 -20.04 15.03
C ASP A 9 -21.12 -19.49 13.59
N PRO A 10 -20.48 -18.32 13.38
CA PRO A 10 -20.23 -17.84 12.04
C PRO A 10 -19.39 -18.91 11.34
N ILE A 11 -20.03 -19.56 10.37
CA ILE A 11 -19.47 -20.58 9.50
C ILE A 11 -18.08 -20.13 9.08
N ASN A 12 -17.06 -20.85 9.57
CA ASN A 12 -15.73 -20.88 8.99
C ASN A 12 -15.92 -21.24 7.52
N ASN A 13 -16.08 -20.23 6.66
CA ASN A 13 -16.16 -20.44 5.23
C ASN A 13 -14.70 -20.56 4.75
N PRO A 14 -14.20 -21.77 4.43
CA PRO A 14 -12.81 -21.96 4.01
C PRO A 14 -12.49 -21.25 2.68
N ASN A 15 -13.52 -20.81 1.96
CA ASN A 15 -13.42 -20.02 0.72
C ASN A 15 -13.62 -18.52 0.94
N ALA A 16 -13.78 -18.04 2.18
CA ALA A 16 -13.66 -16.61 2.41
C ALA A 16 -12.21 -16.23 2.03
N PRO A 17 -12.01 -15.30 1.08
CA PRO A 17 -10.66 -14.82 0.79
C PRO A 17 -10.06 -14.38 2.11
N LYS A 18 -8.98 -15.05 2.53
CA LYS A 18 -8.25 -14.64 3.72
C LYS A 18 -7.82 -13.21 3.45
N LYS A 19 -8.51 -12.24 4.06
CA LYS A 19 -8.07 -10.85 4.08
C LYS A 19 -6.69 -10.91 4.69
N LYS A 20 -5.66 -10.87 3.84
CA LYS A 20 -4.29 -10.81 4.31
C LYS A 20 -4.21 -9.48 5.06
N THR A 21 -3.87 -9.53 6.33
CA THR A 21 -3.64 -8.33 7.11
C THR A 21 -2.25 -7.81 6.75
N PRO A 22 -2.06 -6.49 6.54
CA PRO A 22 -0.74 -5.93 6.37
C PRO A 22 0.16 -6.29 7.56
N PRO A 23 1.46 -6.54 7.35
CA PRO A 23 2.37 -6.88 8.44
C PRO A 23 2.41 -5.77 9.49
N GLU A 24 2.58 -6.13 10.77
CA GLU A 24 2.70 -5.14 11.86
C GLU A 24 3.99 -4.32 11.76
N VAL A 25 5.08 -4.93 11.30
CA VAL A 25 6.38 -4.29 11.07
C VAL A 25 7.00 -4.86 9.80
N GLY A 26 7.65 -4.01 9.00
CA GLY A 26 8.36 -4.43 7.79
C GLY A 26 8.21 -3.44 6.64
N VAL A 27 8.75 -3.79 5.48
CA VAL A 27 8.65 -2.99 4.27
C VAL A 27 7.63 -3.64 3.34
N ILE A 28 6.70 -2.85 2.80
CA ILE A 28 5.80 -3.27 1.73
C ILE A 28 5.96 -2.32 0.54
N VAL A 29 6.03 -2.87 -0.66
CA VAL A 29 6.14 -2.13 -1.90
C VAL A 29 4.97 -2.51 -2.80
N GLY A 30 4.33 -1.51 -3.38
CA GLY A 30 3.12 -1.74 -4.15
C GLY A 30 2.61 -0.47 -4.80
N LYS A 31 1.62 -0.63 -5.67
CA LYS A 31 1.02 0.46 -6.42
C LYS A 31 -0.25 0.92 -5.73
N ALA A 32 -0.31 2.20 -5.37
CA ALA A 32 -1.57 2.78 -4.92
C ALA A 32 -2.48 2.97 -6.14
N GLY A 33 -3.54 2.17 -6.26
CA GLY A 33 -4.42 2.14 -7.43
C GLY A 33 -5.09 3.49 -7.71
N SER A 34 -5.32 4.29 -6.65
CA SER A 34 -5.89 5.63 -6.76
C SER A 34 -4.98 6.68 -7.42
N LEU A 35 -3.66 6.50 -7.36
CA LEU A 35 -2.68 7.50 -7.83
C LEU A 35 -1.82 6.98 -8.98
N GLY A 36 -1.82 5.67 -9.23
CA GLY A 36 -0.94 5.05 -10.22
C GLY A 36 0.54 5.06 -9.84
N LEU A 37 0.88 5.49 -8.63
CA LEU A 37 2.24 5.61 -8.13
C LEU A 37 2.66 4.36 -7.35
N ILE A 38 3.91 3.95 -7.57
CA ILE A 38 4.55 2.94 -6.74
C ILE A 38 4.99 3.58 -5.43
N HIS A 39 4.60 2.97 -4.33
CA HIS A 39 4.91 3.37 -2.97
C HIS A 39 5.76 2.30 -2.29
N GLN A 40 6.74 2.72 -1.50
CA GLN A 40 7.46 1.89 -0.55
C GLN A 40 7.09 2.38 0.85
N LEU A 41 6.42 1.53 1.61
CA LEU A 41 5.98 1.83 2.96
C LEU A 41 6.84 1.04 3.93
N THR A 42 7.58 1.75 4.79
CA THR A 42 8.27 1.15 5.93
C THR A 42 7.37 1.26 7.14
N LEU A 43 6.81 0.13 7.56
CA LEU A 43 5.89 0.01 8.69
C LEU A 43 6.65 -0.33 9.97
N THR A 44 6.31 0.37 11.04
CA THR A 44 6.65 0.04 12.43
C THR A 44 5.35 -0.17 13.22
N GLU A 45 5.47 -0.49 14.51
CA GLU A 45 4.31 -0.73 15.39
C GLU A 45 3.27 0.40 15.34
N LYS A 46 3.71 1.67 15.25
CA LYS A 46 2.82 2.84 15.29
C LYS A 46 3.04 3.85 14.17
N LYS A 47 4.21 3.83 13.53
CA LYS A 47 4.59 4.81 12.51
C LYS A 47 4.73 4.14 11.14
N VAL A 48 4.60 4.96 10.11
CA VAL A 48 4.90 4.59 8.73
C VAL A 48 5.77 5.67 8.09
N THR A 49 6.76 5.22 7.33
CA THR A 49 7.50 6.05 6.38
C THR A 49 7.02 5.71 4.98
N ILE A 50 6.79 6.73 4.15
CA ILE A 50 6.19 6.62 2.83
C ILE A 50 7.15 7.22 1.81
N GLU A 51 7.69 6.37 0.95
CA GLU A 51 8.48 6.78 -0.21
C GLU A 51 7.65 6.53 -1.48
N ARG A 52 7.83 7.38 -2.49
CA ARG A 52 7.11 7.28 -3.77
C ARG A 52 8.09 7.34 -4.92
N GLN A 53 7.81 6.56 -5.95
CA GLN A 53 8.52 6.71 -7.20
C GLN A 53 8.20 8.06 -7.86
N PRO A 54 9.21 8.74 -8.44
CA PRO A 54 8.97 9.91 -9.27
C PRO A 54 8.05 9.57 -10.42
N LEU A 55 7.13 10.48 -10.73
CA LEU A 55 6.23 10.33 -11.87
C LEU A 55 6.83 11.05 -13.07
N VAL A 56 7.12 10.30 -14.13
CA VAL A 56 7.51 10.87 -15.42
C VAL A 56 6.26 11.01 -16.29
N THR A 57 5.95 12.25 -16.67
CA THR A 57 4.88 12.57 -17.61
C THR A 57 5.44 13.31 -18.81
N THR A 58 4.64 13.47 -19.87
CA THR A 58 5.01 14.31 -21.01
C THR A 58 4.09 15.52 -21.03
N ASP A 59 4.66 16.71 -21.14
CA ASP A 59 3.87 17.93 -21.27
C ASP A 59 3.22 18.06 -22.66
N ARG A 60 2.47 19.15 -22.87
CA ARG A 60 1.81 19.43 -24.16
C ARG A 60 2.78 19.66 -25.32
N ASN A 61 4.05 19.91 -25.03
CA ASN A 61 5.12 20.15 -26.00
C ASN A 61 5.95 18.89 -26.29
N GLY A 62 5.59 17.74 -25.72
CA GLY A 62 6.35 16.50 -25.87
C GLY A 62 7.57 16.41 -24.95
N GLN A 63 7.74 17.32 -23.99
CA GLN A 63 8.90 17.32 -23.09
C GLN A 63 8.62 16.48 -21.84
N PRO A 64 9.58 15.64 -21.40
CA PRO A 64 9.43 14.88 -20.17
C PRO A 64 9.44 15.81 -18.95
N GLN A 65 8.49 15.60 -18.05
CA GLN A 65 8.33 16.29 -16.77
C GLN A 65 8.43 15.25 -15.65
N ILE A 66 9.42 15.41 -14.77
CA ILE A 66 9.64 14.52 -13.63
C ILE A 66 9.06 15.19 -12.39
N THR A 67 8.05 14.57 -11.79
CA THR A 67 7.50 14.97 -10.50
C THR A 67 8.09 14.10 -9.41
N SER A 68 9.02 14.68 -8.64
CA SER A 68 9.56 14.05 -7.43
C SER A 68 8.63 14.29 -6.25
N TYR A 69 8.66 13.38 -5.28
CA TYR A 69 7.86 13.47 -4.06
C TYR A 69 8.75 13.36 -2.84
N ASP A 70 8.48 14.16 -1.82
CA ASP A 70 9.17 14.04 -0.55
C ASP A 70 8.74 12.77 0.19
N THR A 71 9.68 12.22 0.95
CA THR A 71 9.39 11.14 1.91
C THR A 71 8.48 11.67 3.00
N LEU A 72 7.35 10.99 3.22
CA LEU A 72 6.44 11.34 4.30
C LEU A 72 6.62 10.43 5.51
N TYR A 73 6.34 10.98 6.68
CA TYR A 73 6.38 10.28 7.95
C TYR A 73 5.09 10.55 8.72
N GLY A 74 4.55 9.55 9.38
CA GLY A 74 3.40 9.77 10.25
C GLY A 74 2.88 8.53 10.94
N ASP A 75 1.71 8.65 11.56
CA ASP A 75 1.06 7.56 12.27
C ASP A 75 0.41 6.57 11.29
N ARG A 76 0.58 5.28 11.58
CA ARG A 76 0.06 4.19 10.75
C ARG A 76 -1.46 4.24 10.59
N SER A 77 -2.17 4.69 11.63
CA SER A 77 -3.64 4.84 11.62
C SER A 77 -4.12 5.85 10.58
N ALA A 78 -3.35 6.91 10.31
CA ALA A 78 -3.70 7.95 9.34
C ALA A 78 -3.59 7.46 7.88
N TYR A 79 -2.80 6.41 7.63
CA TYR A 79 -2.50 5.89 6.30
C TYR A 79 -3.03 4.48 6.05
N THR A 80 -3.95 3.98 6.88
CA THR A 80 -4.54 2.63 6.78
C THR A 80 -5.00 2.28 5.37
N ARG A 81 -5.75 3.17 4.72
CA ARG A 81 -6.23 2.95 3.34
C ARG A 81 -5.09 2.81 2.33
N LEU A 82 -4.03 3.61 2.46
CA LEU A 82 -2.87 3.54 1.56
C LEU A 82 -2.09 2.24 1.80
N ILE A 83 -1.92 1.84 3.07
CA ILE A 83 -1.26 0.60 3.46
C ILE A 83 -2.00 -0.59 2.86
N ASP A 84 -3.33 -0.62 2.98
CA ASP A 84 -4.16 -1.69 2.40
C ASP A 84 -4.03 -1.72 0.87
N ASP A 85 -4.14 -0.58 0.19
CA ASP A 85 -4.05 -0.48 -1.29
C ASP A 85 -2.68 -0.97 -1.82
N VAL A 86 -1.59 -0.53 -1.18
CA VAL A 86 -0.22 -0.97 -1.51
C VAL A 86 -0.02 -2.46 -1.23
N PHE A 87 -0.57 -2.95 -0.13
CA PHE A 87 -0.46 -4.34 0.27
C PHE A 87 -1.27 -5.30 -0.62
N GLU A 88 -2.44 -4.86 -1.09
CA GLU A 88 -3.27 -5.62 -2.03
C GLU A 88 -2.72 -5.61 -3.46
N ASN A 89 -1.91 -4.60 -3.82
CA ASN A 89 -1.31 -4.44 -5.14
C ASN A 89 0.23 -4.43 -5.08
N PRO A 90 0.87 -5.54 -4.65
CA PRO A 90 2.31 -5.60 -4.53
C PRO A 90 2.99 -5.45 -5.89
N CYS A 91 4.12 -4.74 -5.92
CA CYS A 91 4.96 -4.61 -7.10
C CYS A 91 6.42 -4.46 -6.71
N GLU A 92 7.32 -4.60 -7.68
CA GLU A 92 8.74 -4.36 -7.45
C GLU A 92 9.01 -2.85 -7.33
N TRP A 93 9.99 -2.48 -6.50
CA TRP A 93 10.53 -1.13 -6.51
C TRP A 93 11.41 -1.00 -7.76
N PRO A 94 11.06 -0.14 -8.73
CA PRO A 94 11.85 -0.07 -9.94
C PRO A 94 13.23 0.47 -9.60
N GLU A 95 14.27 -0.27 -10.00
CA GLU A 95 15.63 0.24 -9.95
C GLU A 95 15.68 1.51 -10.78
N GLN A 96 16.11 2.63 -10.18
CA GLN A 96 16.39 3.83 -10.94
C GLN A 96 17.54 3.47 -11.87
N THR A 97 17.24 3.16 -13.13
CA THR A 97 18.28 2.91 -14.13
C THR A 97 19.21 4.11 -14.08
N PRO A 98 20.49 3.93 -13.71
CA PRO A 98 21.42 5.04 -13.71
C PRO A 98 21.42 5.58 -15.13
N ASN A 99 21.14 6.88 -15.28
CA ASN A 99 21.25 7.58 -16.55
C ASN A 99 22.61 7.22 -17.14
N ARG A 100 22.59 6.38 -18.18
CA ARG A 100 23.77 5.98 -18.92
C ARG A 100 24.06 7.15 -19.86
N SER A 101 24.76 8.14 -19.32
CA SER A 101 25.46 9.17 -20.10
C SER A 101 26.87 8.70 -20.41
#